data_AF-A0A3E0NUT1-F1
#
_entry.id   AF-A0A3E0NUT1-F1
#
_cell.length_a   1.000
_cell.length_b   1.000
_cell.length_c   1.000
_cell.angle_alpha   90.00
_cell.angle_beta   90.00
_cell.angle_gamma   90.00
#
_symmetry.space_group_name_H-M   'P 1'
#
loop_
_entity.id
_entity.type
_entity.pdbx_description
1 polymer ?
#
loop_
_entity_poly.entity_id
_entity_poly.type
_entity_poly.pdbx_seq_one_letter_code
_entity_poly.pdbx_strand_id
1 'polypeptide(L)'
;MTNQELEVAATKYAELCKITLNLKTPLGKGQDGCVWKSSRKTAVKAFERPFSYDTELECYQRFKDNRVIRIQGFSVPQLFGFSDDLLIIEMSIVAPPYILDFAKAWLDNPPDFSAEALADHAEKSRELFGERWRDVASLAWALREFGIYYYDTNPGNIRFGDD
;
A
#
# COMPACT_ATOMS: atom_id res chain seq x y z
N MET A 1 16.93 -5.34 -2.25
CA MET A 1 17.61 -5.46 -0.94
C MET A 1 17.34 -6.82 -0.35
N THR A 2 18.26 -7.37 0.44
CA THR A 2 18.00 -8.54 1.30
C THR A 2 17.19 -8.13 2.54
N ASN A 3 16.58 -9.09 3.24
CA ASN A 3 15.86 -8.80 4.48
C ASN A 3 16.71 -8.06 5.53
N GLN A 4 18.00 -8.40 5.63
CA GLN A 4 18.92 -7.74 6.55
C GLN A 4 19.19 -6.29 6.13
N GLU A 5 19.32 -6.04 4.83
CA GLU A 5 19.48 -4.68 4.30
C GLU A 5 18.24 -3.81 4.56
N LEU A 6 17.03 -4.37 4.44
CA LEU A 6 15.78 -3.68 4.76
C LEU A 6 15.72 -3.27 6.23
N GLU A 7 16.10 -4.16 7.15
CA GLU A 7 16.15 -3.85 8.59
C GLU A 7 17.17 -2.76 8.92
N VAL A 8 18.34 -2.79 8.27
CA VAL A 8 19.37 -1.75 8.43
C VAL A 8 18.86 -0.39 7.93
N ALA A 9 18.23 -0.35 6.75
CA ALA A 9 17.65 0.87 6.20
C ALA A 9 16.56 1.44 7.12
N ALA A 10 15.65 0.59 7.58
CA ALA A 10 14.57 0.98 8.49
C ALA A 10 15.10 1.47 9.85
N THR A 11 16.14 0.84 10.39
CA THR A 11 16.80 1.26 11.63
C THR A 11 17.44 2.63 11.48
N LYS A 12 18.16 2.86 10.37
CA LYS A 12 18.78 4.16 10.08
C LYS A 12 17.73 5.27 9.93
N TYR A 13 16.63 5.01 9.23
CA TYR A 13 15.51 5.95 9.17
C TYR A 13 14.94 6.24 10.57
N ALA A 14 14.75 5.20 11.38
CA ALA A 14 14.22 5.34 12.73
C ALA A 14 15.11 6.19 13.65
N GLU A 15 16.43 6.04 13.56
CA GLU A 15 17.41 6.88 14.26
C GLU A 15 17.29 8.35 13.84
N LEU A 16 17.26 8.63 12.53
CA LEU A 16 17.10 9.98 11.98
C LEU A 16 15.80 10.64 12.45
N CYS A 17 14.71 9.88 12.47
CA CYS A 17 13.39 10.36 12.86
C CYS A 17 13.17 10.35 14.38
N LYS A 18 14.13 9.84 15.18
CA LYS A 18 14.01 9.66 16.64
C LYS A 18 12.77 8.83 17.01
N ILE A 19 12.61 7.68 16.37
CA ILE A 19 11.60 6.66 16.64
C ILE A 19 12.28 5.31 16.89
N THR A 20 11.55 4.34 17.42
CA THR A 20 12.01 2.95 17.52
C THR A 20 11.09 2.04 16.73
N LEU A 21 11.61 0.93 16.21
CA LEU A 21 10.84 -0.05 15.44
C LEU A 21 10.74 -1.38 16.20
N ASN A 22 9.58 -2.02 16.13
CA ASN A 22 9.45 -3.40 16.59
C ASN A 22 9.88 -4.35 15.47
N LEU A 23 11.19 -4.57 15.34
CA LEU A 23 11.78 -5.44 14.31
C LEU A 23 11.41 -6.91 14.48
N LYS A 24 11.09 -7.36 15.70
CA LYS A 24 10.80 -8.77 16.02
C LYS A 24 9.47 -9.25 15.44
N THR A 25 8.49 -8.37 15.30
CA THR A 25 7.16 -8.70 14.78
C THR A 25 6.78 -7.71 13.68
N PRO A 26 7.26 -7.92 12.44
CA PRO A 26 6.84 -7.08 11.31
C PRO A 26 5.31 -7.14 11.14
N LEU A 27 4.71 -6.02 10.76
CA LEU A 27 3.28 -5.93 10.44
C LEU A 27 2.95 -6.66 9.14
N GLY A 28 3.91 -6.69 8.21
CA GLY A 28 3.78 -7.36 6.94
C GLY A 28 5.17 -7.60 6.34
N LYS A 29 5.30 -8.72 5.63
CA LYS A 29 6.49 -9.08 4.88
C LYS A 29 6.03 -9.66 3.54
N GLY A 30 6.50 -9.07 2.45
CA GLY A 30 6.05 -9.41 1.11
C GLY A 30 7.17 -9.32 0.08
N GLN A 31 6.81 -9.45 -1.19
CA GLN A 31 7.74 -9.36 -2.32
C GLN A 31 8.26 -7.93 -2.55
N ASP A 32 7.56 -6.93 -2.02
CA ASP A 32 7.85 -5.52 -2.23
C ASP A 32 8.63 -4.89 -1.08
N GLY A 33 8.81 -5.62 0.04
CA GLY A 33 9.47 -5.10 1.21
C GLY A 33 8.99 -5.66 2.55
N CYS A 34 9.34 -4.96 3.61
CA CYS A 34 8.96 -5.31 4.97
C CYS A 34 8.44 -4.07 5.72
N VAL A 35 7.44 -4.28 6.58
CA VAL A 35 6.73 -3.23 7.29
C VAL A 35 6.86 -3.45 8.78
N TRP A 36 7.26 -2.42 9.52
CA TRP A 36 7.35 -2.46 10.99
C TRP A 36 6.53 -1.37 11.64
N LYS A 37 6.06 -1.66 12.85
CA LYS A 37 5.41 -0.67 13.70
C LYS A 37 6.45 0.19 14.40
N SER A 38 6.24 1.51 14.39
CA SER A 38 7.07 2.46 15.11
C SER A 38 6.54 2.77 16.53
N SER A 39 7.39 3.38 17.36
CA SER A 39 7.00 3.93 18.67
C SER A 39 5.97 5.06 18.58
N ARG A 40 5.81 5.71 17.41
CA ARG A 40 4.79 6.74 17.17
C ARG A 40 3.46 6.16 16.69
N LYS A 41 3.31 4.84 16.71
CA LYS A 41 2.11 4.12 16.21
C LYS A 41 1.87 4.32 14.70
N THR A 42 2.94 4.59 13.95
CA THR A 42 2.97 4.57 12.48
C THR A 42 3.51 3.22 11.98
N ALA A 43 3.32 2.96 10.69
CA ALA A 43 3.97 1.88 9.96
C ALA A 43 5.15 2.46 9.16
N VAL A 44 6.30 1.78 9.20
CA VAL A 44 7.49 2.10 8.40
C VAL A 44 7.73 0.93 7.45
N LYS A 45 7.57 1.17 6.14
CA LYS A 45 7.80 0.20 5.07
C LYS A 45 9.15 0.48 4.42
N ALA A 46 10.02 -0.51 4.41
CA ALA A 46 11.25 -0.52 3.62
C ALA A 46 11.02 -1.34 2.37
N PHE A 47 11.44 -0.81 1.23
CA PHE A 47 11.17 -1.40 -0.09
C PHE A 47 12.38 -2.12 -0.64
N GLU A 48 12.17 -3.23 -1.34
CA GLU A 48 13.30 -3.93 -1.97
C GLU A 48 13.79 -3.27 -3.26
N ARG A 49 12.88 -2.56 -3.96
CA ARG A 49 13.06 -2.06 -5.32
C ARG A 49 12.62 -0.58 -5.42
N PRO A 50 13.40 0.28 -6.09
CA PRO A 50 13.03 1.69 -6.30
C PRO A 50 11.66 1.87 -6.97
N PHE A 51 11.34 1.10 -8.01
CA PHE A 51 10.06 1.24 -8.70
C PHE A 51 8.83 1.06 -7.80
N SER A 52 8.85 0.04 -6.92
CA SER A 52 7.78 -0.20 -5.94
C SER A 52 7.66 0.96 -4.94
N TYR A 53 8.81 1.50 -4.52
CA TYR A 53 8.89 2.66 -3.62
C TYR A 53 8.32 3.92 -4.28
N ASP A 54 8.78 4.27 -5.48
CA ASP A 54 8.39 5.47 -6.22
C ASP A 54 6.87 5.47 -6.46
N THR A 55 6.34 4.32 -6.90
CA THR A 55 4.90 4.16 -7.19
C THR A 55 4.04 4.34 -5.95
N GLU A 56 4.40 3.70 -4.84
CA GLU A 56 3.62 3.79 -3.61
C GLU A 56 3.74 5.17 -2.96
N LEU A 57 4.93 5.79 -3.00
CA LEU A 57 5.14 7.14 -2.53
C LEU A 57 4.28 8.14 -3.29
N GLU A 58 4.28 8.06 -4.62
CA GLU A 58 3.48 8.93 -5.49
C GLU A 58 1.98 8.78 -5.21
N CYS A 59 1.47 7.56 -4.99
CA CYS A 59 0.09 7.34 -4.57
C CYS A 59 -0.24 8.09 -3.27
N TYR A 60 0.61 7.94 -2.25
CA TYR A 60 0.41 8.60 -0.96
C TYR A 60 0.56 10.12 -1.01
N GLN A 61 1.45 10.64 -1.86
CA GLN A 61 1.56 12.08 -2.11
C GLN A 61 0.28 12.62 -2.75
N ARG A 62 -0.27 11.95 -3.77
CA ARG A 62 -1.56 12.33 -4.38
C ARG A 62 -2.70 12.35 -3.37
N PHE A 63 -2.79 11.35 -2.50
CA PHE A 63 -3.80 11.36 -1.44
C PHE A 63 -3.61 12.51 -0.46
N LYS A 64 -2.37 12.79 -0.06
CA LYS A 64 -2.05 13.90 0.85
C LYS A 64 -2.42 15.26 0.24
N ASP A 65 -2.05 15.49 -1.01
CA ASP A 65 -2.31 16.75 -1.71
C ASP A 65 -3.81 16.99 -1.92
N ASN A 66 -4.57 15.92 -2.16
CA ASN A 66 -6.03 15.95 -2.27
C ASN A 66 -6.75 15.81 -0.91
N ARG A 67 -6.01 15.73 0.21
CA ARG A 67 -6.55 15.53 1.58
C ARG A 67 -7.47 14.32 1.72
N VAL A 68 -7.18 13.27 0.96
CA VAL A 68 -7.93 12.02 0.94
C VAL A 68 -7.51 11.18 2.13
N ILE A 69 -8.46 10.95 3.04
CA ILE A 69 -8.30 10.02 4.18
C ILE A 69 -9.11 8.74 4.01
N ARG A 70 -10.11 8.78 3.13
CA ARG A 70 -11.02 7.67 2.82
C ARG A 70 -11.48 7.73 1.37
N ILE A 71 -11.72 6.56 0.78
CA ILE A 71 -12.30 6.40 -0.56
C ILE A 71 -13.43 5.38 -0.45
N GLN A 72 -14.64 5.78 -0.84
CA GLN A 72 -15.85 4.94 -0.71
C GLN A 72 -16.00 4.25 0.66
N GLY A 73 -15.64 4.95 1.74
CA GLY A 73 -15.71 4.45 3.12
C GLY A 73 -14.46 3.70 3.60
N PHE A 74 -13.58 3.24 2.71
CA PHE A 74 -12.31 2.58 3.05
C PHE A 74 -11.24 3.59 3.44
N SER A 75 -10.59 3.37 4.57
CA SER A 75 -9.48 4.19 5.03
C SER A 75 -8.24 3.96 4.18
N VAL A 76 -7.51 5.05 3.89
CA VAL A 76 -6.22 5.01 3.18
C VAL A 76 -5.13 5.51 4.11
N PRO A 77 -3.97 4.82 4.21
CA PRO A 77 -2.85 5.30 5.00
C PRO A 77 -2.43 6.72 4.63
N GLN A 78 -2.15 7.53 5.65
CA GLN A 78 -1.69 8.91 5.51
C GLN A 78 -0.16 8.94 5.55
N LEU A 79 0.47 9.70 4.64
CA LEU A 79 1.92 9.87 4.58
C LEU A 79 2.45 10.74 5.73
N PHE A 80 3.36 10.21 6.53
CA PHE A 80 4.05 10.92 7.60
C PHE A 80 5.46 11.38 7.20
N GLY A 81 6.19 10.54 6.47
CA GLY A 81 7.56 10.81 6.06
C GLY A 81 8.06 9.77 5.07
N PHE A 82 9.20 10.04 4.45
CA PHE A 82 9.85 9.10 3.55
C PHE A 82 11.36 9.42 3.47
N SER A 83 12.13 8.50 2.89
CA SER A 83 13.52 8.72 2.55
C SER A 83 13.84 8.02 1.23
N ASP A 84 14.13 8.81 0.20
CA ASP A 84 14.50 8.30 -1.13
C ASP A 84 15.79 7.48 -1.06
N ASP A 85 16.79 7.97 -0.32
CA ASP A 85 18.08 7.28 -0.15
C ASP A 85 17.97 5.91 0.53
N LEU A 86 16.95 5.72 1.37
CA LEU A 86 16.73 4.49 2.12
C LEU A 86 15.59 3.64 1.55
N LEU A 87 14.86 4.14 0.55
CA LEU A 87 13.61 3.58 0.04
C LEU A 87 12.65 3.25 1.19
N ILE A 88 12.33 4.26 2.01
CA ILE A 88 11.46 4.14 3.18
C ILE A 88 10.23 5.02 3.03
N ILE A 89 9.05 4.48 3.37
CA ILE A 89 7.82 5.25 3.59
C ILE A 89 7.34 5.02 5.02
N GLU A 90 7.04 6.11 5.72
CA GLU A 90 6.34 6.12 7.00
C GLU A 90 4.90 6.63 6.82
N MET A 91 3.94 5.86 7.30
CA MET A 91 2.51 6.11 7.11
C MET A 91 1.66 5.73 8.33
N SER A 92 0.44 6.24 8.41
CA SER A 92 -0.49 5.86 9.49
C SER A 92 -0.90 4.40 9.40
N ILE A 93 -1.10 3.76 10.55
CA ILE A 93 -1.81 2.47 10.61
C ILE A 93 -3.32 2.74 10.61
N VAL A 94 -4.07 2.07 9.73
CA VAL A 94 -5.53 2.20 9.61
C VAL A 94 -6.23 0.91 10.04
N ALA A 95 -7.46 1.03 10.54
CA ALA A 95 -8.33 -0.11 10.86
C ALA A 95 -9.29 -0.38 9.70
N PRO A 96 -9.77 -1.63 9.53
CA PRO A 96 -10.80 -1.93 8.55
C PRO A 96 -12.07 -1.06 8.74
N PRO A 97 -12.77 -0.70 7.66
CA PRO A 97 -12.45 -1.00 6.27
C PRO A 97 -11.23 -0.19 5.77
N TYR A 98 -10.33 -0.84 5.04
CA TYR A 98 -9.12 -0.21 4.50
C TYR A 98 -8.76 -0.69 3.09
N ILE A 99 -7.97 0.13 2.40
CA ILE A 99 -7.20 -0.26 1.23
C ILE A 99 -5.72 0.10 1.44
N LEU A 100 -4.84 -0.86 1.14
CA LEU A 100 -3.40 -0.81 1.41
C LEU A 100 -2.59 -1.23 0.17
N ASP A 101 -1.28 -1.06 0.29
CA ASP A 101 -0.24 -1.51 -0.64
C ASP A 101 -0.45 -1.05 -2.08
N PHE A 102 0.12 0.10 -2.40
CA PHE A 102 0.03 0.71 -3.72
C PHE A 102 1.28 0.46 -4.58
N ALA A 103 2.21 -0.37 -4.12
CA ALA A 103 3.50 -0.60 -4.79
C ALA A 103 3.38 -1.15 -6.22
N LYS A 104 2.26 -1.81 -6.55
CA LYS A 104 1.97 -2.39 -7.87
C LYS A 104 0.89 -1.64 -8.65
N ALA A 105 0.51 -0.45 -8.17
CA ALA A 105 -0.44 0.38 -8.90
C ALA A 105 0.18 0.87 -10.21
N TRP A 106 -0.68 1.19 -11.17
CA TRP A 106 -0.28 1.92 -12.37
C TRP A 106 -0.70 3.37 -12.23
N LEU A 107 0.16 4.30 -12.65
CA LEU A 107 -0.06 5.73 -12.52
C LEU A 107 -0.36 6.35 -13.87
N ASP A 108 -1.39 7.18 -13.91
CA ASP A 108 -1.88 8.02 -15.01
C ASP A 108 -2.39 7.27 -16.24
N ASN A 109 -1.91 6.06 -16.49
CA ASN A 109 -2.36 5.19 -17.57
C ASN A 109 -2.63 3.78 -17.03
N PRO A 110 -3.71 3.12 -17.50
CA PRO A 110 -3.90 1.71 -17.21
C PRO A 110 -2.83 0.86 -17.92
N PRO A 111 -2.54 -0.34 -17.38
CA PRO A 111 -1.77 -1.33 -18.12
C PRO A 111 -2.51 -1.76 -19.39
N ASP A 112 -1.75 -2.12 -20.43
CA ASP A 112 -2.28 -2.72 -21.65
C ASP A 112 -2.53 -4.23 -21.45
N PHE A 113 -3.46 -4.55 -20.54
CA PHE A 113 -3.87 -5.93 -20.31
C PHE A 113 -4.85 -6.39 -21.38
N SER A 114 -4.65 -7.61 -21.86
CA SER A 114 -5.60 -8.25 -22.77
C SER A 114 -6.98 -8.40 -22.10
N ALA A 115 -8.03 -8.45 -22.92
CA ALA A 115 -9.39 -8.70 -22.43
C ALA A 115 -9.48 -10.01 -21.63
N GLU A 116 -8.71 -11.03 -22.03
CA GLU A 116 -8.58 -12.30 -21.31
C GLU A 116 -7.95 -12.11 -19.93
N ALA A 117 -6.82 -11.39 -19.83
CA ALA A 117 -6.17 -11.13 -18.54
C ALA A 117 -7.08 -10.34 -17.57
N LEU A 118 -7.85 -9.37 -18.10
CA LEU A 118 -8.83 -8.63 -17.31
C LEU A 118 -10.01 -9.51 -16.85
N ALA A 119 -10.47 -10.44 -17.70
CA ALA A 119 -11.52 -11.39 -17.35
C ALA A 119 -11.06 -12.36 -16.26
N ASP A 120 -9.87 -12.95 -16.42
CA ASP A 120 -9.25 -13.84 -15.43
C ASP A 120 -9.06 -13.15 -14.08
N HIS A 121 -8.59 -11.90 -14.09
CA HIS A 121 -8.44 -11.10 -12.87
C HIS A 121 -9.78 -10.86 -12.18
N ALA A 122 -10.83 -10.52 -12.95
CA ALA A 122 -12.16 -10.33 -12.40
C ALA A 122 -12.76 -11.64 -11.85
N GLU A 123 -12.50 -12.78 -12.48
CA GLU A 123 -12.94 -14.09 -11.99
C GLU A 123 -12.26 -14.44 -10.67
N LYS A 124 -10.92 -14.39 -10.61
CA LYS A 124 -10.16 -14.64 -9.37
C LYS A 124 -10.57 -13.71 -8.24
N SER A 125 -10.84 -12.44 -8.54
CA SER A 125 -11.27 -11.49 -7.52
C SER A 125 -12.70 -11.76 -7.03
N ARG A 126 -13.60 -12.28 -7.90
CA ARG A 126 -14.91 -12.76 -7.46
C ARG A 126 -14.80 -13.99 -6.57
N GLU A 127 -13.85 -14.89 -6.82
CA GLU A 127 -13.61 -16.03 -5.92
C GLU A 127 -13.14 -15.57 -4.54
N LEU A 128 -12.28 -14.54 -4.48
CA LEU A 128 -11.75 -14.01 -3.22
C LEU A 128 -12.77 -13.20 -2.41
N PHE A 129 -13.62 -12.42 -3.08
CA PHE A 129 -14.51 -11.46 -2.41
C PHE A 129 -16.01 -11.79 -2.51
N GLY A 130 -16.39 -12.80 -3.30
CA GLY A 130 -17.79 -13.18 -3.51
C GLY A 130 -18.64 -11.99 -4.00
N GLU A 131 -19.76 -11.76 -3.34
CA GLU A 131 -20.68 -10.65 -3.65
C GLU A 131 -20.04 -9.27 -3.43
N ARG A 132 -19.07 -9.17 -2.51
CA ARG A 132 -18.34 -7.93 -2.20
C ARG A 132 -17.38 -7.51 -3.29
N TRP A 133 -17.13 -8.35 -4.30
CA TRP A 133 -16.32 -7.95 -5.46
C TRP A 133 -16.84 -6.68 -6.14
N ARG A 134 -18.16 -6.45 -6.13
CA ARG A 134 -18.74 -5.22 -6.69
C ARG A 134 -18.24 -3.97 -5.94
N ASP A 135 -18.14 -4.04 -4.62
CA ASP A 135 -17.61 -2.95 -3.79
C ASP A 135 -16.12 -2.74 -4.07
N VAL A 136 -15.36 -3.83 -4.17
CA VAL A 136 -13.91 -3.79 -4.47
C VAL A 136 -13.64 -3.18 -5.85
N ALA A 137 -14.38 -3.60 -6.87
CA ALA A 137 -14.25 -3.08 -8.22
C ALA A 137 -14.64 -1.58 -8.29
N SER A 138 -15.68 -1.18 -7.56
CA SER A 138 -16.08 0.23 -7.42
C SER A 138 -15.00 1.06 -6.71
N LEU A 139 -14.39 0.52 -5.66
CA LEU A 139 -13.27 1.15 -4.95
C LEU A 139 -12.05 1.34 -5.86
N ALA A 140 -11.66 0.28 -6.59
CA ALA A 140 -10.57 0.33 -7.57
C ALA A 140 -10.86 1.30 -8.71
N TRP A 141 -12.13 1.45 -9.11
CA TRP A 141 -12.55 2.46 -10.07
C TRP A 141 -12.42 3.88 -9.52
N ALA A 142 -12.83 4.12 -8.27
CA ALA A 142 -12.73 5.45 -7.64
C ALA A 142 -11.28 5.94 -7.50
N LEU A 143 -10.32 5.03 -7.34
CA LEU A 143 -8.90 5.37 -7.33
C LEU A 143 -8.42 6.05 -8.63
N ARG A 144 -9.11 5.82 -9.74
CA ARG A 144 -8.78 6.42 -11.04
C ARG A 144 -8.98 7.93 -11.06
N GLU A 145 -9.82 8.48 -10.18
CA GLU A 145 -9.94 9.94 -10.02
C GLU A 145 -8.62 10.60 -9.58
N PHE A 146 -7.73 9.81 -8.96
CA PHE A 146 -6.38 10.23 -8.57
C PHE A 146 -5.32 9.76 -9.58
N GLY A 147 -5.72 9.26 -10.74
CA GLY A 147 -4.82 8.64 -11.72
C GLY A 147 -4.20 7.32 -11.23
N ILE A 148 -4.80 6.67 -10.23
CA ILE A 148 -4.29 5.42 -9.66
C ILE A 148 -5.12 4.25 -10.20
N TYR A 149 -4.46 3.36 -10.93
CA TYR A 149 -5.08 2.16 -11.50
C TYR A 149 -4.65 0.94 -10.69
N TYR A 150 -5.56 0.48 -9.84
CA TYR A 150 -5.30 -0.55 -8.84
C TYR A 150 -5.81 -1.92 -9.27
N TYR A 151 -4.91 -2.89 -9.37
CA TYR A 151 -5.22 -4.28 -9.76
C TYR A 151 -4.74 -5.34 -8.76
N ASP A 152 -4.06 -4.96 -7.67
CA ASP A 152 -3.63 -5.93 -6.63
C ASP A 152 -4.75 -6.17 -5.60
N THR A 153 -5.94 -6.53 -6.09
CA THR A 153 -7.15 -6.73 -5.29
C THR A 153 -7.11 -8.10 -4.61
N ASN A 154 -6.62 -8.15 -3.38
CA ASN A 154 -6.62 -9.33 -2.53
C ASN A 154 -7.04 -8.98 -1.08
N PRO A 155 -7.52 -9.95 -0.27
CA PRO A 155 -8.01 -9.69 1.09
C PRO A 155 -6.97 -9.13 2.08
N GLY A 156 -5.67 -9.27 1.77
CA GLY A 156 -4.60 -8.67 2.56
C GLY A 156 -4.54 -7.15 2.39
N ASN A 157 -4.81 -6.67 1.17
CA ASN A 157 -4.76 -5.26 0.82
C ASN A 157 -6.10 -4.56 0.96
N ILE A 158 -7.22 -5.27 0.80
CA ILE A 158 -8.58 -4.71 0.93
C ILE A 158 -9.33 -5.53 1.95
N ARG A 159 -9.69 -4.91 3.06
CA ARG A 159 -10.42 -5.55 4.15
C ARG A 159 -11.64 -4.73 4.53
N PHE A 160 -12.75 -5.41 4.80
CA PHE A 160 -13.99 -4.77 5.21
C PHE A 160 -14.07 -4.67 6.74
N GLY A 161 -14.97 -3.80 7.24
CA GLY A 161 -15.09 -3.54 8.68
C GLY A 161 -15.72 -4.69 9.49
N ASP A 162 -16.38 -5.61 8.81
CA ASP A 162 -17.14 -6.74 9.33
C ASP A 162 -16.37 -8.08 9.32
N ASP A 163 -15.09 -8.06 8.91
CA ASP A 163 -14.19 -9.23 8.80
C ASP A 163 -13.39 -9.57 10.07
#